data_AF-A0AAN4HDN0-F1
#
_entry.id   AF-A0AAN4HDN0-F1
#
_cell.length_a   1.000
_cell.length_b   1.000
_cell.length_c   1.000
_cell.angle_alpha   90.00
_cell.angle_beta   90.00
_cell.angle_gamma   90.00
#
_symmetry.space_group_name_H-M   'P 1'
#
loop_
_entity.id
_entity.type
_entity.pdbx_description
1 polymer ?
#
loop_
_entity_poly.entity_id
_entity_poly.type
_entity_poly.pdbx_seq_one_letter_code
_entity_poly.pdbx_strand_id
1 'polypeptide(L)'
;MKLTHATLEMDSNGNIRKEDNMVTIIVKPDTGNSIRLFCKIDPDQNTIIAFNTAIMGIVCPCCNSNTFACSTLYNKRHKLLREAYELLKENHAIRLKLLFDQFGELTVK
;
A
#
# COMPACT_ATOMS: atom_id res chain seq x y z
N MET A 1 9.23 -13.86 5.41
CA MET A 1 8.94 -12.45 5.14
C MET A 1 7.58 -12.12 5.70
N LYS A 2 7.57 -11.29 6.73
CA LYS A 2 6.40 -10.71 7.37
C LYS A 2 6.48 -9.19 7.20
N LEU A 3 5.35 -8.54 6.91
CA LEU A 3 5.32 -7.09 6.88
C LEU A 3 5.30 -6.53 8.31
N THR A 4 6.17 -5.57 8.59
CA THR A 4 6.29 -4.91 9.91
C THR A 4 5.76 -3.50 9.90
N HIS A 5 5.68 -2.87 8.72
CA HIS A 5 5.20 -1.52 8.57
C HIS A 5 4.57 -1.31 7.20
N ALA A 6 3.53 -0.48 7.14
CA ALA A 6 2.91 -0.02 5.90
C ALA A 6 2.59 1.46 6.00
N THR A 7 2.87 2.22 4.94
CA THR A 7 2.47 3.63 4.79
C THR A 7 1.96 3.87 3.39
N LEU A 8 1.18 4.93 3.19
CA LEU A 8 0.84 5.41 1.85
C LEU A 8 1.95 6.33 1.33
N GLU A 9 2.18 6.29 0.03
CA GLU A 9 3.00 7.31 -0.64
C GLU A 9 2.26 8.66 -0.60
N MET A 10 3.00 9.69 -0.19
CA MET A 10 2.48 11.06 -0.08
C MET A 10 3.20 11.97 -1.07
N ASP A 11 2.52 13.02 -1.53
CA ASP A 11 3.13 14.11 -2.29
C ASP A 11 3.90 15.09 -1.36
N SER A 12 4.53 16.11 -1.94
CA SER A 12 5.28 17.13 -1.20
C SER A 12 4.44 17.98 -0.26
N ASN A 13 3.12 18.03 -0.48
CA ASN A 13 2.16 18.74 0.36
C ASN A 13 1.58 17.82 1.45
N GLY A 14 2.02 16.56 1.49
CA GLY A 14 1.55 15.55 2.41
C GLY A 14 0.22 14.92 2.01
N ASN A 15 -0.34 15.18 0.83
CA ASN A 15 -1.56 14.49 0.38
C ASN A 15 -1.25 13.08 -0.10
N ILE A 16 -2.25 12.18 -0.10
CA ILE A 16 -2.08 10.84 -0.64
C ILE A 16 -1.81 10.96 -2.13
N ARG A 17 -0.66 10.45 -2.58
CA ARG A 17 -0.34 10.43 -4.01
C ARG A 17 -1.22 9.40 -4.71
N LYS A 18 -1.87 9.83 -5.80
CA LYS A 18 -2.73 8.99 -6.63
C LYS A 18 -2.28 9.02 -8.09
N GLU A 19 -2.33 7.86 -8.74
CA GLU A 19 -2.17 7.71 -10.18
C GLU A 19 -3.37 6.85 -10.66
N ASP A 20 -4.16 7.35 -11.62
CA ASP A 20 -5.37 6.66 -12.13
C ASP A 20 -6.35 6.13 -11.05
N ASN A 21 -6.59 6.94 -10.01
CA ASN A 21 -7.41 6.58 -8.83
C ASN A 21 -6.87 5.39 -8.01
N MET A 22 -5.60 5.05 -8.19
CA MET A 22 -4.88 4.04 -7.41
C MET A 22 -3.85 4.72 -6.50
N VAL A 23 -3.57 4.09 -5.37
CA VAL A 23 -2.62 4.53 -4.37
C VAL A 23 -1.45 3.55 -4.30
N THR A 24 -0.30 4.06 -3.87
CA THR A 24 0.89 3.24 -3.60
C THR A 24 1.04 3.01 -2.11
N ILE A 25 0.98 1.75 -1.67
CA ILE A 25 1.35 1.34 -0.33
C ILE A 25 2.83 0.99 -0.31
N ILE A 26 3.62 1.68 0.51
CA ILE A 26 5.02 1.36 0.76
C ILE A 26 5.05 0.45 1.99
N VAL A 27 5.52 -0.78 1.79
CA VAL A 27 5.62 -1.77 2.87
C VAL A 27 7.07 -2.06 3.20
N LYS A 28 7.35 -2.21 4.49
CA LYS A 28 8.64 -2.67 4.99
C LYS A 28 8.49 -4.10 5.49
N PRO A 29 9.15 -5.08 4.85
CA PRO A 29 9.30 -6.40 5.44
C PRO A 29 10.25 -6.38 6.64
N ASP A 30 10.16 -7.41 7.46
CA ASP A 30 11.11 -7.75 8.54
C ASP A 30 12.56 -7.91 8.06
N THR A 31 12.75 -8.21 6.77
CA THR A 31 14.04 -8.43 6.13
C THR A 31 14.11 -7.76 4.77
N GLY A 32 15.20 -7.04 4.49
CA GLY A 32 15.52 -6.54 3.15
C GLY A 32 14.87 -5.20 2.81
N ASN A 33 14.72 -4.95 1.51
CA ASN A 33 14.24 -3.67 0.97
C ASN A 33 12.73 -3.51 1.07
N SER A 34 12.27 -2.26 1.07
CA SER A 34 10.85 -1.96 0.96
C SER A 34 10.29 -2.41 -0.38
N ILE A 35 9.01 -2.76 -0.36
CA ILE A 35 8.22 -3.04 -1.55
C ILE A 35 7.18 -1.94 -1.69
N ARG A 36 6.95 -1.50 -2.92
CA ARG A 36 5.75 -0.70 -3.23
C ARG A 36 4.68 -1.62 -3.79
N LEU A 37 3.44 -1.45 -3.34
CA LEU A 37 2.27 -2.18 -3.82
C LEU A 37 1.24 -1.16 -4.31
N PHE A 38 0.83 -1.29 -5.56
CA PHE A 38 -0.14 -0.39 -6.17
C PHE A 38 -1.55 -1.00 -6.10
N CYS A 39 -2.54 -0.23 -5.64
CA CYS A 39 -3.90 -0.73 -5.43
C CYS A 39 -4.96 0.37 -5.44
N LYS A 40 -6.24 -0.02 -5.55
CA LYS A 40 -7.38 0.86 -5.31
C LYS A 40 -8.03 0.50 -3.98
N ILE A 41 -8.19 1.48 -3.09
CA ILE A 41 -8.81 1.30 -1.77
C ILE A 41 -10.21 1.90 -1.78
N ASP A 42 -11.16 1.22 -1.15
CA ASP A 42 -12.45 1.76 -0.73
C ASP A 42 -12.40 2.02 0.78
N PRO A 43 -12.20 3.27 1.22
CA PRO A 43 -12.14 3.55 2.64
C PRO A 43 -13.52 3.55 3.32
N ASP A 44 -14.63 3.66 2.59
CA ASP A 44 -15.99 3.50 3.13
C ASP A 44 -16.27 2.04 3.50
N GLN A 45 -16.06 1.15 2.52
CA GLN A 45 -16.23 -0.29 2.71
C GLN A 45 -15.03 -0.94 3.44
N ASN A 46 -14.01 -0.14 3.77
CA ASN A 46 -12.79 -0.57 4.46
C ASN A 46 -12.15 -1.80 3.78
N THR A 47 -12.01 -1.74 2.45
CA THR A 47 -11.54 -2.85 1.60
C THR A 47 -10.68 -2.38 0.42
N ILE A 48 -10.07 -3.33 -0.30
CA ILE A 48 -9.35 -3.09 -1.56
C ILE A 48 -10.24 -3.50 -2.73
N ILE A 49 -10.46 -2.59 -3.68
CA ILE A 49 -11.34 -2.80 -4.85
C ILE A 49 -10.57 -3.37 -6.05
N ALA A 50 -9.31 -3.00 -6.24
CA ALA A 50 -8.51 -3.46 -7.38
C ALA A 50 -7.03 -3.70 -7.02
N PHE A 51 -6.50 -4.80 -7.56
CA PHE A 51 -5.17 -5.33 -7.23
C PHE A 51 -4.23 -5.24 -8.45
N ASN A 52 -3.87 -4.06 -8.92
CA ASN A 52 -2.75 -3.98 -9.87
C ASN A 52 -1.44 -3.94 -9.08
N THR A 53 -1.09 -5.07 -8.48
CA THR A 53 0.07 -5.18 -7.58
C THR A 53 1.36 -5.16 -8.38
N ALA A 54 1.77 -3.97 -8.79
CA ALA A 54 3.13 -3.72 -9.25
C ALA A 54 4.04 -3.67 -8.04
N ILE A 55 5.08 -4.50 -8.06
CA ILE A 55 6.12 -4.51 -7.03
C ILE A 55 7.25 -3.63 -7.53
N MET A 56 7.42 -2.45 -6.93
CA MET A 56 8.52 -1.56 -7.29
C MET A 56 9.70 -1.75 -6.34
N GLY A 57 10.90 -1.77 -6.92
CA GLY A 57 12.17 -1.99 -6.24
C GLY A 57 13.05 -2.92 -7.06
N ILE A 58 14.35 -2.63 -7.17
CA ILE A 58 15.26 -3.43 -8.02
C ILE A 58 15.58 -4.78 -7.36
N VAL A 59 15.68 -4.79 -6.03
CA VAL A 59 16.17 -5.93 -5.26
C VAL A 59 15.05 -6.55 -4.42
N CYS A 60 14.76 -7.82 -4.71
CA CYS A 60 13.71 -8.61 -4.07
C CYS A 60 14.07 -8.87 -2.60
N PRO A 61 13.22 -8.50 -1.62
CA PRO A 61 13.49 -8.81 -0.22
C PRO A 61 13.42 -10.30 0.13
N CYS A 62 12.86 -11.14 -0.75
CA CYS A 62 12.82 -12.59 -0.53
C CYS A 62 14.12 -13.32 -0.90
N CYS A 63 14.85 -12.82 -1.90
CA CYS A 63 16.01 -13.54 -2.47
C CYS A 63 17.18 -12.64 -2.91
N ASN A 64 17.14 -11.34 -2.61
CA ASN A 64 18.14 -10.33 -2.97
C ASN A 64 18.50 -10.25 -4.47
N SER A 65 17.67 -10.84 -5.33
CA SER A 65 17.82 -10.81 -6.80
C SER A 65 16.88 -9.78 -7.43
N ASN A 66 16.75 -9.74 -8.75
CA ASN A 66 15.80 -8.85 -9.41
C ASN A 66 14.35 -9.14 -8.99
N THR A 67 13.67 -8.15 -8.42
CA THR A 67 12.27 -8.21 -7.98
C THR A 67 11.31 -8.66 -9.07
N PHE A 68 11.50 -8.17 -10.31
CA PHE A 68 10.62 -8.46 -11.43
C PHE A 68 10.70 -9.92 -11.90
N ALA A 69 11.79 -10.61 -11.59
CA ALA A 69 11.99 -12.03 -11.91
C ALA A 69 11.57 -12.97 -10.77
N CYS A 70 11.20 -12.46 -9.59
CA CYS A 70 10.92 -13.30 -8.42
C CYS A 70 9.49 -13.85 -8.45
N SER A 71 9.33 -15.08 -8.94
CA SER A 71 8.04 -15.79 -8.96
C SER A 71 7.41 -15.94 -7.56
N THR A 72 8.20 -16.21 -6.53
CA THR A 72 7.73 -16.31 -5.14
C THR A 72 7.06 -15.03 -4.68
N LEU A 73 7.68 -13.88 -4.98
CA LEU A 73 7.15 -12.59 -4.57
C LEU A 73 5.89 -12.24 -5.38
N TYR A 74 5.94 -12.48 -6.69
CA TYR A 74 4.80 -12.31 -7.58
C TYR A 74 3.60 -13.17 -7.13
N ASN A 75 3.80 -14.42 -6.76
CA ASN A 75 2.74 -15.32 -6.29
C ASN A 75 2.14 -14.90 -4.94
N LYS A 76 2.92 -14.17 -4.11
CA LYS A 76 2.47 -13.68 -2.80
C LYS A 76 1.83 -12.30 -2.85
N ARG A 77 1.87 -11.59 -3.98
CA ARG A 77 1.47 -10.17 -4.08
C ARG A 77 0.10 -9.84 -3.49
N HIS A 78 -0.92 -10.69 -3.73
CA HIS A 78 -2.27 -10.46 -3.20
C HIS A 78 -2.33 -10.64 -1.67
N LYS A 79 -1.61 -11.63 -1.14
CA LYS A 79 -1.49 -11.84 0.30
C LYS A 79 -0.76 -10.66 0.96
N LEU A 80 0.35 -10.23 0.37
CA LEU A 80 1.11 -9.07 0.86
C LEU A 80 0.27 -7.79 0.85
N LEU A 81 -0.54 -7.56 -0.18
CA LEU A 81 -1.40 -6.39 -0.22
C LEU A 81 -2.47 -6.41 0.89
N ARG A 82 -3.07 -7.58 1.16
CA ARG A 82 -4.03 -7.72 2.28
C ARG A 82 -3.36 -7.45 3.62
N GLU A 83 -2.19 -8.06 3.87
CA GLU A 83 -1.41 -7.81 5.09
C GLU A 83 -1.02 -6.34 5.23
N ALA A 84 -0.60 -5.71 4.13
CA ALA A 84 -0.26 -4.30 4.11
C ALA A 84 -1.45 -3.41 4.46
N TYR A 85 -2.63 -3.73 3.94
CA TYR A 85 -3.83 -2.97 4.20
C TYR A 85 -4.33 -3.13 5.64
N GLU A 86 -4.23 -4.32 6.23
CA GLU A 86 -4.52 -4.49 7.66
C GLU A 86 -3.59 -3.63 8.54
N LEU A 87 -2.30 -3.57 8.21
CA LEU A 87 -1.36 -2.67 8.90
C LEU A 87 -1.72 -1.18 8.72
N LEU A 88 -2.22 -0.77 7.54
CA LEU A 88 -2.70 0.61 7.34
C LEU A 88 -3.95 0.91 8.16
N LYS A 89 -4.86 -0.06 8.31
CA LYS A 89 -6.11 0.10 9.07
C LYS A 89 -5.88 0.29 10.55
N GLU A 90 -4.83 -0.31 11.10
CA GLU A 90 -4.39 -0.09 12.49
C GLU A 90 -3.90 1.35 12.72
N ASN A 91 -3.53 2.08 11.65
CA ASN A 91 -3.11 3.47 11.74
C ASN A 91 -4.30 4.43 11.52
N HIS A 92 -4.90 4.91 12.62
CA HIS A 92 -6.04 5.81 12.59
C HIS A 92 -5.82 7.09 11.77
N ALA A 93 -4.61 7.66 11.80
CA ALA A 93 -4.30 8.88 11.05
C ALA A 93 -4.37 8.65 9.54
N ILE A 94 -3.88 7.49 9.07
CA ILE A 94 -3.96 7.11 7.66
C ILE A 94 -5.41 6.85 7.25
N ARG A 95 -6.17 6.13 8.09
CA ARG A 95 -7.58 5.84 7.81
C ARG A 95 -8.40 7.12 7.68
N LEU A 96 -8.22 8.08 8.60
CA LEU A 96 -8.88 9.38 8.50
C LEU A 96 -8.50 10.09 7.21
N LYS A 97 -7.22 10.05 6.82
CA LYS A 97 -6.75 10.70 5.60
C LYS A 97 -7.38 10.10 4.34
N LEU A 98 -7.53 8.78 4.27
CA LEU A 98 -8.23 8.11 3.16
C LEU A 98 -9.71 8.53 3.07
N LEU A 99 -10.39 8.68 4.22
CA LEU A 99 -11.78 9.15 4.25
C LEU A 99 -11.89 10.62 3.83
N PHE A 100 -11.03 11.50 4.35
CA PHE A 100 -10.97 12.91 3.94
C PHE A 100 -10.70 13.06 2.44
N ASP A 101 -9.81 12.23 1.92
CA ASP A 101 -9.43 12.23 0.51
C ASP A 101 -10.54 11.69 -0.42
N GLN A 102 -11.47 10.86 0.07
CA GLN A 102 -12.65 10.41 -0.68
C GLN A 102 -13.82 11.40 -0.59
N PHE A 103 -14.11 11.92 0.61
CA PHE A 103 -15.34 12.66 0.89
C PHE A 103 -15.15 14.17 1.04
N GLY A 104 -13.91 14.66 1.09
CA GLY A 104 -13.59 16.06 1.40
C GLY A 104 -13.72 16.37 2.90
N GLU A 105 -13.82 17.66 3.22
CA GLU A 105 -14.14 18.09 4.59
C GLU A 105 -15.53 17.57 4.98
N LEU A 106 -15.59 16.77 6.05
CA LEU A 106 -16.85 16.40 6.70
C LEU A 106 -17.45 17.65 7.34
N THR A 107 -18.21 18.44 6.59
CA THR A 107 -19.02 19.51 7.16
C THR A 107 -20.19 18.89 7.91
N VAL A 108 -20.05 18.79 9.23
CA VAL A 108 -21.20 18.57 10.13
C VAL A 108 -21.95 19.90 10.16
N LYS A 109 -23.15 19.93 9.57
CA LYS A 109 -24.09 21.05 9.73
C LYS A 109 -24.79 20.98 11.07
#